data_AF-A0A0S4J2I4-F1
#
_entry.id   AF-A0A0S4J2I4-F1
#
_cell.length_a   1.000
_cell.length_b   1.000
_cell.length_c   1.000
_cell.angle_alpha   90.00
_cell.angle_beta   90.00
_cell.angle_gamma   90.00
#
_symmetry.space_group_name_H-M   'P 1'
#
loop_
_entity.id
_entity.type
_entity.pdbx_description
1 polymer ?
#
loop_
_entity_poly.entity_id
_entity_poly.type
_entity_poly.pdbx_seq_one_letter_code
_entity_poly.pdbx_strand_id
1 'polypeptide(L)'
;MGRRTTSKYYDALAPVVPYYTYQAVSSLARREDADRMGLVRLFVGQVPYHLEPAHVAWMLELVSGCRVPLVEKIVRWTQNRKPCGCFHVLVRPRDVGAFMLLDQTVLCEAEVMWAARDASEKAVLEEHCRYLHANPGARTPLMPYQLMTVQLARSDYRAPQGLGQGAAAHHW
;
A
#
# COMPACT_ATOMS: atom_id res chain seq x y z
N MET A 1 -30.76 -8.94 -22.30
CA MET A 1 -29.35 -9.09 -21.89
C MET A 1 -29.14 -8.38 -20.55
N GLY A 2 -29.14 -9.11 -19.44
CA GLY A 2 -29.04 -8.52 -18.10
C GLY A 2 -27.59 -8.20 -17.74
N ARG A 3 -27.30 -6.92 -17.47
CA ARG A 3 -26.06 -6.49 -16.78
C ARG A 3 -26.07 -7.12 -15.39
N ARG A 4 -25.30 -8.19 -15.18
CA ARG A 4 -24.98 -8.69 -13.84
C ARG A 4 -24.09 -7.66 -13.15
N THR A 5 -24.72 -6.77 -12.40
CA THR A 5 -24.07 -5.85 -11.47
C THR A 5 -23.51 -6.67 -10.31
N THR A 6 -22.20 -6.87 -10.30
CA THR A 6 -21.44 -7.34 -9.13
C THR A 6 -21.42 -6.31 -7.98
N SER A 7 -22.06 -5.13 -8.14
CA SER A 7 -22.02 -4.04 -7.15
C SER A 7 -22.84 -4.26 -5.88
N LYS A 8 -23.84 -5.16 -5.89
CA LYS A 8 -24.71 -5.36 -4.70
C LYS A 8 -23.95 -5.83 -3.45
N TYR A 9 -22.83 -6.52 -3.61
CA TYR A 9 -22.01 -6.97 -2.48
C TYR A 9 -21.14 -5.85 -1.87
N TYR A 10 -20.86 -4.79 -2.62
CA TYR A 10 -19.94 -3.73 -2.21
C TYR A 10 -20.65 -2.52 -1.60
N ASP A 11 -21.87 -2.21 -2.04
CA ASP A 11 -22.63 -1.06 -1.51
C ASP A 11 -23.13 -1.30 -0.08
N ALA A 12 -23.38 -2.56 0.32
CA ALA A 12 -23.83 -2.90 1.68
C ALA A 12 -22.69 -2.91 2.73
N LEU A 13 -21.43 -2.95 2.28
CA LEU A 13 -20.23 -3.02 3.12
C LEU A 13 -19.40 -1.74 3.06
N ALA A 14 -19.90 -0.67 2.44
CA ALA A 14 -19.22 0.62 2.38
C ALA A 14 -19.66 1.47 3.59
N PRO A 15 -18.92 1.50 4.70
CA PRO A 15 -19.14 2.54 5.69
C PRO A 15 -18.94 3.91 5.02
N VAL A 16 -19.75 4.89 5.44
CA VAL A 16 -19.52 6.31 5.13
C VAL A 16 -18.26 6.73 5.90
N VAL A 17 -17.09 6.36 5.38
CA VAL A 17 -15.81 6.67 6.00
C VAL A 17 -15.33 8.01 5.46
N PRO A 18 -15.04 9.01 6.32
CA PRO A 18 -14.42 10.24 5.88
C PRO A 18 -13.07 9.92 5.23
N TYR A 19 -12.77 10.62 4.14
CA TYR A 19 -11.57 10.49 3.33
C TYR A 19 -10.31 10.27 4.21
N TYR A 20 -9.61 9.15 3.99
CA TYR A 20 -8.36 8.75 4.65
C TYR A 20 -8.45 8.32 6.12
N THR A 21 -8.92 7.10 6.38
CA THR A 21 -8.61 6.43 7.65
C THR A 21 -7.38 5.56 7.49
N TYR A 22 -6.29 5.93 8.17
CA TYR A 22 -5.13 5.07 8.34
C TYR A 22 -5.42 4.08 9.47
N GLN A 23 -5.54 2.79 9.15
CA GLN A 23 -5.44 1.74 10.16
C GLN A 23 -3.97 1.34 10.26
N ALA A 24 -3.29 1.91 11.25
CA ALA A 24 -1.96 1.48 11.64
C ALA A 24 -2.12 0.18 12.44
N VAL A 25 -1.53 -0.91 11.95
CA VAL A 25 -1.43 -2.15 12.71
C VAL A 25 0.03 -2.60 12.63
N SER A 26 0.82 -2.23 13.64
CA SER A 26 2.14 -2.83 13.91
C SER A 26 2.32 -2.92 15.41
N SER A 27 2.93 -4.03 15.85
CA SER A 27 3.19 -4.37 17.26
C SER A 27 4.40 -3.62 17.86
N LEU A 28 5.10 -2.77 17.11
CA LEU A 28 6.43 -2.28 17.51
C LEU A 28 6.62 -0.75 17.57
N ALA A 29 5.84 0.07 16.86
CA ALA A 29 6.06 1.53 16.86
C ALA A 29 4.81 2.31 16.48
N ARG A 30 4.58 3.45 17.15
CA ARG A 30 3.64 4.48 16.69
C ARG A 30 4.30 5.33 15.61
N ARG A 31 3.50 6.07 14.84
CA ARG A 31 4.01 6.99 13.82
C ARG A 31 4.97 8.05 14.38
N GLU A 32 4.67 8.55 15.57
CA GLU A 32 5.51 9.49 16.32
C GLU A 32 6.90 8.90 16.63
N ASP A 33 6.96 7.59 16.93
CA ASP A 33 8.22 6.89 17.14
C ASP A 33 8.98 6.67 15.83
N ALA A 34 8.27 6.42 14.73
CA ALA A 34 8.89 6.28 13.42
C ALA A 34 9.59 7.57 12.95
N ASP A 35 8.99 8.73 13.20
CA ASP A 35 9.60 10.03 12.91
C ASP A 35 10.85 10.25 13.78
N ARG A 36 10.77 9.95 15.09
CA ARG A 36 11.93 10.00 16.00
C ARG A 36 13.06 9.06 15.59
N MET A 37 12.72 7.90 15.03
CA MET A 37 13.67 6.90 14.54
C MET A 37 14.24 7.23 13.15
N GLY A 38 13.78 8.32 12.51
CA GLY A 38 14.22 8.72 11.18
C GLY A 38 13.90 7.67 10.11
N LEU A 39 12.77 6.97 10.24
CA LEU A 39 12.36 5.97 9.26
C LEU A 39 11.97 6.63 7.93
N VAL A 40 12.33 5.96 6.83
CA VAL A 40 11.97 6.39 5.48
C VAL A 40 10.66 5.74 5.09
N ARG A 41 9.71 6.57 4.65
CA ARG A 41 8.41 6.10 4.18
C ARG A 41 8.45 5.73 2.70
N LEU A 42 8.07 4.50 2.41
CA LEU A 42 7.86 3.96 1.08
C LEU A 42 6.36 3.79 0.81
N PHE A 43 5.95 3.94 -0.44
CA PHE A 43 4.65 3.56 -0.95
C PHE A 43 4.78 2.16 -1.54
N VAL A 44 3.89 1.27 -1.13
CA VAL A 44 3.78 -0.08 -1.67
C VAL A 44 2.38 -0.26 -2.24
N GLY A 45 2.28 -0.57 -3.53
CA GLY A 45 1.03 -0.74 -4.26
C GLY A 45 0.97 -2.07 -5.00
N GLN A 46 -0.19 -2.34 -5.62
CA GLN A 46 -0.48 -3.61 -6.31
C GLN A 46 -0.36 -4.83 -5.38
N VAL A 47 -0.90 -4.67 -4.18
CA VAL A 47 -1.03 -5.74 -3.18
C VAL A 47 -2.52 -6.11 -3.08
N PRO A 48 -2.89 -7.37 -2.75
CA PRO A 48 -4.28 -7.72 -2.52
C PRO A 48 -4.89 -6.91 -1.37
N TYR A 49 -6.08 -6.35 -1.59
CA TYR A 49 -6.69 -5.43 -0.62
C TYR A 49 -7.04 -6.07 0.72
N HIS A 50 -7.40 -7.35 0.72
CA HIS A 50 -7.78 -8.06 1.93
C HIS A 50 -6.57 -8.29 2.87
N LEU A 51 -5.34 -8.04 2.41
CA LEU A 51 -4.17 -8.15 3.27
C LEU A 51 -4.17 -7.03 4.31
N GLU A 52 -3.80 -7.41 5.53
CA GLU A 52 -3.61 -6.51 6.65
C GLU A 52 -2.14 -6.10 6.75
N PRO A 53 -1.83 -4.98 7.42
CA PRO A 53 -0.47 -4.47 7.55
C PRO A 53 0.56 -5.53 7.99
N ALA A 54 0.18 -6.44 8.89
CA ALA A 54 1.05 -7.53 9.34
C ALA A 54 1.44 -8.51 8.23
N HIS A 55 0.51 -8.84 7.32
CA HIS A 55 0.80 -9.71 6.17
C HIS A 55 1.79 -9.02 5.23
N VAL A 56 1.58 -7.74 4.97
CA VAL A 56 2.47 -6.94 4.10
C VAL A 56 3.85 -6.80 4.71
N ALA A 57 3.95 -6.56 6.02
CA ALA A 57 5.22 -6.54 6.73
C ALA A 57 5.95 -7.87 6.52
N TRP A 58 5.32 -9.01 6.84
CA TRP A 58 5.92 -10.33 6.69
C TRP A 58 6.36 -10.63 5.25
N MET A 59 5.51 -10.34 4.25
CA MET A 59 5.84 -10.54 2.84
C MET A 59 7.07 -9.74 2.44
N LEU A 60 7.12 -8.46 2.80
CA LEU A 60 8.22 -7.57 2.45
C LEU A 60 9.50 -7.95 3.20
N GLU A 61 9.42 -8.37 4.47
CA GLU A 61 10.57 -8.88 5.21
C GLU A 61 11.14 -10.15 4.56
N LEU A 62 10.27 -11.04 4.08
CA LEU A 62 10.67 -12.28 3.41
C LEU A 62 11.45 -12.02 2.12
N VAL A 63 11.00 -11.09 1.28
CA VAL A 63 11.62 -10.85 -0.04
C VAL A 63 12.80 -9.88 0.01
N SER A 64 12.80 -8.93 0.94
CA SER A 64 13.91 -7.96 1.08
C SER A 64 15.05 -8.47 1.97
N GLY A 65 14.76 -9.41 2.88
CA GLY A 65 15.67 -9.77 3.97
C GLY A 65 15.84 -8.67 5.03
N CYS A 66 15.10 -7.56 4.93
CA CYS A 66 15.18 -6.41 5.82
C CYS A 66 13.94 -6.33 6.71
N ARG A 67 14.07 -5.75 7.91
CA ARG A 67 12.95 -5.57 8.83
C ARG A 67 12.02 -4.43 8.39
N VAL A 68 10.73 -4.58 8.67
CA VAL A 68 9.68 -3.60 8.41
C VAL A 68 9.07 -3.14 9.75
N PRO A 69 9.58 -2.06 10.35
CA PRO A 69 9.07 -1.56 11.63
C PRO A 69 7.58 -1.21 11.66
N LEU A 70 7.08 -0.59 10.59
CA LEU A 70 5.71 -0.08 10.57
C LEU A 70 5.11 -0.14 9.16
N VAL A 71 3.86 -0.59 9.10
CA VAL A 71 3.05 -0.61 7.88
C VAL A 71 1.72 0.08 8.19
N GLU A 72 1.29 0.93 7.28
CA GLU A 72 0.01 1.64 7.35
C GLU A 72 -0.81 1.33 6.10
N LYS A 73 -1.99 0.75 6.27
CA LYS A 73 -2.90 0.50 5.15
C LYS A 73 -3.50 1.83 4.68
N ILE A 74 -3.38 2.09 3.38
CA ILE A 74 -3.97 3.27 2.75
C ILE A 74 -5.38 2.90 2.33
N VAL A 75 -6.36 3.33 3.13
CA VAL A 75 -7.77 3.17 2.77
C VAL A 75 -8.18 4.31 1.83
N ARG A 76 -7.87 4.17 0.54
CA ARG A 76 -8.44 4.99 -0.53
C ARG A 76 -9.49 4.19 -1.27
N TRP A 77 -10.72 4.70 -1.26
CA TRP A 77 -11.73 4.30 -2.21
C TRP A 77 -11.42 5.00 -3.53
N THR A 78 -11.18 4.25 -4.61
CA THR A 78 -11.08 4.86 -5.95
C THR A 78 -12.38 5.59 -6.29
N GLN A 79 -12.40 6.46 -7.31
CA GLN A 79 -13.63 7.11 -7.81
C GLN A 79 -14.76 6.09 -8.10
N ASN A 80 -14.41 4.82 -8.33
CA ASN A 80 -15.32 3.70 -8.55
C ASN A 80 -15.59 2.84 -7.29
N ARG A 81 -15.26 3.32 -6.09
CA ARG A 81 -15.36 2.59 -4.81
C ARG A 81 -14.67 1.21 -4.81
N LYS A 82 -13.69 1.01 -5.68
CA LYS A 82 -12.89 -0.21 -5.65
C LYS A 82 -11.81 -0.05 -4.59
N PRO A 83 -11.68 -1.01 -3.68
CA PRO A 83 -10.65 -0.96 -2.66
C PRO A 83 -9.28 -1.28 -3.30
N CYS A 84 -8.24 -0.53 -2.91
CA CYS A 84 -6.87 -0.73 -3.39
C CYS A 84 -6.00 -1.26 -2.25
N GLY A 85 -5.28 -2.36 -2.47
CA GLY A 85 -4.22 -2.78 -1.54
C GLY A 85 -2.99 -1.91 -1.76
N CYS A 86 -2.97 -0.78 -1.07
CA CYS A 86 -1.84 0.14 -1.02
C CYS A 86 -1.46 0.40 0.43
N PHE A 87 -0.18 0.55 0.70
CA PHE A 87 0.38 0.69 2.02
C PHE A 87 1.47 1.75 2.04
N HIS A 88 1.61 2.45 3.16
CA HIS A 88 2.87 3.08 3.50
C HIS A 88 3.68 2.13 4.36
N VAL A 89 4.96 1.98 4.02
CA VAL A 89 5.88 1.09 4.71
C VAL A 89 7.04 1.93 5.18
N LEU A 90 7.29 1.95 6.49
CA LEU A 90 8.36 2.73 7.09
C LEU A 90 9.53 1.80 7.40
N VAL A 91 10.69 2.10 6.82
CA VAL A 91 11.89 1.27 6.86
C VAL A 91 13.09 2.09 7.31
N ARG A 92 14.18 1.43 7.71
CA ARG A 92 15.41 2.16 8.05
C ARG A 92 16.04 2.74 6.78
N PRO A 93 16.68 3.92 6.84
CA PRO A 93 17.33 4.53 5.67
C PRO A 93 18.30 3.61 4.93
N ARG A 94 19.09 2.82 5.67
CA ARG A 94 20.06 1.87 5.11
C ARG A 94 19.41 0.70 4.34
N ASP A 95 18.15 0.38 4.63
CA ASP A 95 17.44 -0.76 4.06
C ASP A 95 16.64 -0.36 2.80
N VAL A 96 16.49 0.96 2.53
CA VAL A 96 15.69 1.48 1.41
C VAL A 96 16.08 0.86 0.07
N GLY A 97 17.38 0.69 -0.18
CA GLY A 97 17.88 0.10 -1.43
C GLY A 97 17.33 -1.31 -1.67
N ALA A 98 17.25 -2.15 -0.63
CA ALA A 98 16.72 -3.50 -0.73
C ALA A 98 15.23 -3.50 -1.08
N PHE A 99 14.43 -2.61 -0.48
CA PHE A 99 13.01 -2.47 -0.82
C PHE A 99 12.80 -1.90 -2.23
N MET A 100 13.65 -0.99 -2.70
CA MET A 100 13.53 -0.43 -4.05
C MET A 100 13.78 -1.47 -5.15
N LEU A 101 14.55 -2.54 -4.87
CA LEU A 101 14.73 -3.66 -5.81
C LEU A 101 13.46 -4.50 -6.00
N LEU A 102 12.49 -4.36 -5.10
CA LEU A 102 11.19 -5.05 -5.20
C LEU A 102 10.23 -4.36 -6.17
N ASP A 103 10.53 -3.12 -6.58
CA ASP A 103 9.71 -2.38 -7.52
C ASP A 103 9.68 -3.10 -8.88
N GLN A 104 8.47 -3.42 -9.34
CA GLN A 104 8.24 -4.11 -10.61
C GLN A 104 8.98 -5.46 -10.71
N THR A 105 9.13 -6.20 -9.61
CA THR A 105 9.70 -7.56 -9.59
C THR A 105 8.84 -8.57 -8.86
N VAL A 106 7.84 -8.12 -8.09
CA VAL A 106 6.94 -9.00 -7.33
C VAL A 106 5.54 -8.97 -7.91
N LEU A 107 4.90 -10.12 -8.07
CA LEU A 107 3.47 -10.25 -8.38
C LEU A 107 2.76 -10.92 -7.20
N CYS A 108 1.67 -10.32 -6.74
CA CYS A 108 0.83 -10.89 -5.70
C CYS A 108 -0.50 -11.37 -6.29
N GLU A 109 -0.81 -12.65 -6.13
CA GLU A 109 -2.10 -13.24 -6.48
C GLU A 109 -2.79 -13.81 -5.24
N ALA A 110 -3.97 -14.43 -5.40
CA ALA A 110 -4.87 -14.77 -4.31
C ALA A 110 -4.22 -15.53 -3.14
N GLU A 111 -3.40 -16.53 -3.43
CA GLU A 111 -2.78 -17.39 -2.43
C GLU A 111 -1.26 -17.45 -2.57
N VAL A 112 -0.70 -16.77 -3.58
CA VAL A 112 0.70 -16.91 -3.96
C VAL A 112 1.34 -15.56 -4.25
N MET A 113 2.63 -15.46 -3.94
CA MET A 113 3.47 -14.34 -4.30
C MET A 113 4.63 -14.87 -5.13
N TRP A 114 4.87 -14.25 -6.27
CA TRP A 114 5.98 -14.53 -7.16
C TRP A 114 6.97 -13.37 -7.09
N ALA A 115 8.24 -13.64 -6.85
CA ALA A 115 9.30 -12.65 -6.88
C ALA A 115 10.33 -13.05 -7.94
N ALA A 116 10.49 -12.21 -8.96
CA ALA A 116 11.47 -12.43 -10.01
C ALA A 116 12.88 -12.22 -9.46
N ARG A 117 13.74 -13.21 -9.67
CA ARG A 117 15.16 -13.19 -9.26
C ARG A 117 16.05 -12.54 -10.31
N ASP A 118 15.61 -12.56 -11.56
CA ASP A 118 16.33 -12.02 -12.70
C ASP A 118 15.37 -11.44 -13.77
N ALA A 119 15.97 -10.90 -14.84
CA ALA A 119 15.22 -10.28 -15.93
C ALA A 119 14.37 -11.27 -16.73
N SER A 120 14.77 -12.55 -16.80
CA SER A 120 14.03 -13.58 -17.52
C SER A 120 12.74 -13.92 -16.78
N GLU A 121 12.82 -14.14 -15.47
CA GLU A 121 11.65 -14.36 -14.62
C GLU A 121 10.72 -13.15 -14.60
N LYS A 122 11.30 -11.94 -14.54
CA LYS A 122 10.52 -10.70 -14.64
C LYS A 122 9.72 -10.64 -15.93
N ALA A 123 10.32 -10.96 -17.08
CA ALA A 123 9.64 -10.94 -18.37
C ALA A 123 8.45 -11.92 -18.40
N VAL A 124 8.56 -13.08 -17.74
CA VAL A 124 7.45 -14.04 -17.58
C VAL A 124 6.30 -13.42 -16.78
N LEU A 125 6.60 -12.78 -15.65
CA LEU A 125 5.57 -12.11 -14.84
C LEU A 125 4.92 -10.94 -15.58
N GLU A 126 5.69 -10.19 -16.37
CA GLU A 126 5.17 -9.10 -17.21
C GLU A 126 4.25 -9.61 -18.33
N GLU A 127 4.60 -10.73 -18.99
CA GLU A 127 3.73 -11.38 -19.96
C GLU A 127 2.42 -11.85 -19.31
N HIS A 128 2.49 -12.46 -18.13
CA HIS A 128 1.31 -12.85 -17.36
C HIS A 128 0.42 -11.65 -17.00
N CYS A 129 1.01 -10.54 -16.54
CA CYS A 129 0.27 -9.30 -16.28
C CYS A 129 -0.40 -8.76 -17.56
N ARG A 130 0.29 -8.79 -18.71
CA ARG A 130 -0.27 -8.39 -20.02
C ARG A 130 -1.43 -9.28 -20.42
N TYR A 131 -1.31 -10.60 -20.24
CA TYR A 131 -2.39 -11.55 -20.46
C TYR A 131 -3.62 -11.23 -19.61
N LEU A 132 -3.46 -11.03 -18.30
CA LEU A 132 -4.57 -10.66 -17.40
C LEU A 132 -5.19 -9.31 -17.79
N HIS A 133 -4.38 -8.37 -18.28
CA HIS A 133 -4.89 -7.11 -18.79
C HIS A 133 -5.79 -7.30 -20.01
N ALA A 134 -5.36 -8.10 -20.99
CA ALA A 134 -6.13 -8.40 -22.18
C ALA A 134 -7.36 -9.30 -21.92
N ASN A 135 -7.34 -10.09 -20.83
CA ASN A 135 -8.36 -11.10 -20.54
C ASN A 135 -9.04 -10.87 -19.16
N PRO A 136 -10.01 -9.94 -19.05
CA PRO A 136 -10.70 -9.67 -17.79
C PRO A 136 -11.37 -10.89 -17.14
N GLY A 137 -11.81 -11.87 -17.94
CA GLY A 137 -12.42 -13.11 -17.43
C GLY A 137 -11.44 -14.05 -16.72
N ALA A 138 -10.14 -13.89 -16.95
CA ALA A 138 -9.10 -14.65 -16.26
C ALA A 138 -8.67 -14.00 -14.93
N ARG A 139 -9.17 -12.80 -14.61
CA ARG A 139 -8.78 -12.07 -13.40
C ARG A 139 -9.49 -12.63 -12.18
N THR A 140 -8.73 -12.87 -11.12
CA THR A 140 -9.32 -13.12 -9.80
C THR A 140 -9.88 -11.81 -9.23
N PRO A 141 -11.14 -11.79 -8.76
CA PRO A 141 -11.72 -10.61 -8.15
C PRO A 141 -10.86 -10.04 -7.02
N LEU A 142 -10.72 -8.71 -6.98
CA LEU A 142 -10.00 -7.96 -5.94
C LEU A 142 -8.49 -8.24 -5.84
N MET A 143 -7.91 -8.99 -6.79
CA MET A 143 -6.47 -9.18 -6.90
C MET A 143 -5.84 -8.14 -7.84
N PRO A 144 -4.59 -7.72 -7.56
CA PRO A 144 -3.83 -6.95 -8.52
C PRO A 144 -3.49 -7.83 -9.74
N TYR A 145 -3.29 -7.18 -10.88
CA TYR A 145 -2.89 -7.82 -12.14
C TYR A 145 -1.70 -7.08 -12.77
N GLN A 146 -0.93 -6.41 -11.90
CA GLN A 146 0.25 -5.64 -12.19
C GLN A 146 1.31 -6.00 -11.16
N LEU A 147 2.57 -5.83 -11.53
CA LEU A 147 3.67 -5.99 -10.60
C LEU A 147 3.62 -4.94 -9.48
N MET A 148 4.06 -5.33 -8.30
CA MET A 148 4.20 -4.52 -7.10
C MET A 148 4.91 -3.21 -7.43
N THR A 149 4.36 -2.12 -6.92
CA THR A 149 4.99 -0.81 -7.01
C THR A 149 5.64 -0.51 -5.67
N VAL A 150 6.93 -0.18 -5.66
CA VAL A 150 7.66 0.28 -4.48
C VAL A 150 8.37 1.59 -4.80
N GLN A 151 7.96 2.66 -4.12
CA GLN A 151 8.45 4.01 -4.41
C GLN A 151 8.69 4.79 -3.11
N LEU A 152 9.61 5.76 -3.14
CA LEU A 152 9.71 6.72 -2.05
C LEU A 152 8.39 7.50 -1.93
N ALA A 153 7.74 7.42 -0.78
CA ALA A 153 6.48 8.11 -0.56
C ALA A 153 6.76 9.58 -0.21
N ARG A 154 6.78 10.45 -1.22
CA ARG A 154 6.76 11.90 -0.98
C ARG A 154 5.37 12.30 -0.51
N SER A 155 5.24 12.71 0.75
CA SER A 155 4.08 13.48 1.16
C SER A 155 4.51 14.93 1.21
N ASP A 156 3.96 15.75 0.34
CA ASP A 156 3.90 17.20 0.56
C ASP A 156 2.83 17.52 1.62
N TYR A 157 2.79 16.74 2.72
CA TYR A 157 1.97 17.07 3.85
C TYR A 157 2.62 18.27 4.53
N ARG A 158 2.31 19.47 4.01
CA ARG A 158 2.44 20.69 4.78
C ARG A 158 1.55 20.48 6.00
N ALA A 159 2.16 20.24 7.15
CA ALA A 159 1.46 20.42 8.41
C ALA A 159 0.72 21.77 8.33
N PRO A 160 -0.54 21.86 8.78
CA PRO A 160 -1.22 23.14 8.81
C PRO A 160 -0.35 24.09 9.66
N GLN A 161 0.32 25.03 8.99
CA GLN A 161 0.98 26.13 9.66
C GLN A 161 -0.13 26.97 10.28
N GLY A 162 -0.28 26.91 11.60
CA GLY A 162 -1.09 27.86 12.35
C GLY A 162 -2.28 27.27 13.09
N LEU A 163 -2.03 26.55 14.19
CA LEU A 163 -2.84 26.66 15.40
C LEU A 163 -1.87 26.73 16.60
N GLY A 164 -1.17 27.87 16.67
CA GLY A 164 -0.19 28.14 17.71
C GLY A 164 0.37 29.54 17.55
N GLN A 165 -0.43 30.54 17.98
CA GLN A 165 -0.06 31.85 18.52
C GLN A 165 -1.09 32.90 18.08
N GLY A 166 -2.03 33.22 18.98
CA GLY A 166 -3.07 34.21 18.73
C GLY A 166 -4.02 34.39 19.91
N ALA A 167 -3.49 34.47 21.13
CA ALA A 167 -4.18 35.07 22.26
C ALA A 167 -3.12 35.73 23.16
N ALA A 168 -2.58 36.85 22.68
CA ALA A 168 -1.99 37.83 23.57
C ALA A 168 -3.10 38.28 24.52
N ALA A 169 -2.89 38.07 25.82
CA ALA A 169 -3.74 38.57 26.87
C ALA A 169 -3.84 40.10 26.77
N HIS A 170 -5.07 40.60 26.81
CA HIS A 170 -5.34 42.00 27.13
C HIS A 170 -4.83 42.30 28.54
N HIS A 171 -4.05 43.37 28.69
CA HIS A 171 -4.04 44.18 29.90
C HIS A 171 -3.85 45.65 29.53
N TRP A 172 -4.97 46.39 29.64
CA TRP A 172 -4.97 47.65 30.39
C TRP A 172 -5.27 47.29 31.85
#